data_AF-A0A920VF02-F1
#
_entry.id   AF-A0A920VF02-F1
#
_cell.length_a   1.000
_cell.length_b   1.000
_cell.length_c   1.000
_cell.angle_alpha   90.00
_cell.angle_beta   90.00
_cell.angle_gamma   90.00
#
_symmetry.space_group_name_H-M   'P 1'
#
loop_
_entity.id
_entity.type
_entity.pdbx_description
1 polymer ?
#
loop_
_entity_poly.entity_id
_entity_poly.type
_entity_poly.pdbx_seq_one_letter_code
_entity_poly.pdbx_strand_id
1 'polypeptide(L)'
;MEELFGIPMDVIMAILLAAFLPALTGVAIMAWRNRVMLKLGLRNIPRRKSQTGLIVVGIMISTLIMAAAFGTGDSITFSIRKNPTDALGPIDQIIFSARADESDTVGSFNYFSLDRYEQLKVELAEFDLVDGLAPGIGEFAPTVNIRTALSEGQMQVTGVDPNSLEGFWSVPFS
;
A
#
# COMPACT_ATOMS: atom_id res chain seq x y z
N MET A 1 -2.39 10.83 -2.92
CA MET A 1 -1.87 10.23 -4.17
C MET A 1 -0.83 11.18 -4.71
N GLU A 2 0.42 11.00 -4.34
CA GLU A 2 1.47 11.90 -4.83
C GLU A 2 2.02 11.41 -6.16
N GLU A 3 1.96 10.10 -6.45
CA GLU A 3 2.50 9.51 -7.66
C GLU A 3 1.57 8.42 -8.25
N LEU A 4 1.43 8.40 -9.58
CA LEU A 4 0.77 7.35 -10.35
C LEU A 4 1.80 6.82 -11.38
N PHE A 5 2.08 5.52 -11.36
CA PHE A 5 3.14 4.90 -12.19
C PHE A 5 4.54 5.55 -12.06
N GLY A 6 4.89 6.03 -10.86
CA GLY A 6 6.17 6.71 -10.60
C GLY A 6 6.27 8.13 -11.16
N ILE A 7 5.15 8.72 -11.59
CA ILE A 7 5.06 10.10 -12.06
C ILE A 7 4.14 10.88 -11.10
N PRO A 8 4.52 12.11 -10.70
CA PRO A 8 3.68 12.90 -9.82
C PRO A 8 2.28 13.13 -10.39
N MET A 9 1.24 12.99 -9.56
CA MET A 9 -0.16 13.12 -10.00
C MET A 9 -0.44 14.52 -10.58
N ASP A 10 0.19 15.55 -10.02
CA ASP A 10 0.09 16.93 -10.53
C ASP A 10 0.61 17.06 -11.96
N VAL A 11 1.67 16.32 -12.30
CA VAL A 11 2.26 16.33 -13.65
C VAL A 11 1.32 15.66 -14.65
N ILE A 12 0.76 14.51 -14.29
CA ILE A 12 -0.21 13.80 -15.14
C ILE A 12 -1.45 14.66 -15.35
N MET A 13 -1.99 15.25 -14.28
CA MET A 13 -3.12 16.17 -14.37
C MET A 13 -2.80 17.34 -15.29
N ALA A 14 -1.66 18.00 -15.11
CA ALA A 14 -1.26 19.15 -15.92
C ALA A 14 -1.15 18.78 -17.41
N ILE A 15 -0.53 17.65 -17.75
CA ILE A 15 -0.39 17.18 -19.13
C ILE A 15 -1.76 16.86 -19.76
N LEU A 16 -2.61 16.10 -19.06
CA LEU A 16 -3.94 15.75 -19.55
C LEU A 16 -4.80 17.00 -19.75
N LEU A 17 -4.73 17.95 -18.83
CA LEU A 17 -5.47 19.20 -18.89
C LEU A 17 -4.94 20.08 -20.04
N ALA A 18 -3.62 20.15 -20.21
CA ALA A 18 -2.98 20.87 -21.31
C ALA A 18 -3.30 20.27 -22.69
N ALA A 19 -3.56 18.96 -22.80
CA ALA A 19 -4.03 18.34 -24.04
C ALA A 19 -5.55 18.50 -24.23
N PHE A 20 -6.32 18.37 -23.16
CA PHE A 20 -7.78 18.41 -23.19
C PHE A 20 -8.32 19.81 -23.49
N LEU A 21 -7.77 20.86 -22.86
CA LEU A 21 -8.26 22.23 -23.05
C LEU A 21 -8.17 22.72 -24.50
N PRO A 22 -7.04 22.56 -25.22
CA PRO A 22 -6.96 22.94 -26.64
C PRO A 22 -7.91 22.15 -27.51
N ALA A 23 -8.08 20.84 -27.27
CA ALA A 23 -9.02 20.02 -28.00
C ALA A 23 -10.47 20.51 -27.79
N LEU A 24 -10.86 20.73 -26.52
CA LEU A 24 -12.18 21.26 -26.17
C LEU A 24 -12.41 22.65 -26.77
N THR A 25 -11.40 23.52 -26.69
CA THR A 25 -11.44 24.88 -27.24
C THR A 25 -11.59 24.85 -28.76
N GLY A 26 -10.86 23.97 -29.46
CA GLY A 26 -10.98 23.78 -30.90
C GLY A 26 -12.39 23.36 -31.30
N VAL A 27 -12.97 22.38 -30.59
CA VAL A 27 -14.35 21.94 -30.80
C VAL A 27 -15.34 23.08 -30.50
N ALA A 28 -15.14 23.83 -29.43
CA ALA A 28 -16.01 24.94 -29.04
C ALA A 28 -15.99 26.09 -30.08
N ILE A 29 -14.81 26.45 -30.59
CA ILE A 29 -14.66 27.47 -31.64
C ILE A 29 -15.34 26.99 -32.92
N MET A 30 -15.16 25.74 -33.32
CA MET A 30 -15.79 25.16 -34.49
C MET A 30 -17.32 25.11 -34.36
N ALA A 31 -17.81 24.75 -33.17
CA ALA A 31 -19.22 24.77 -32.80
C ALA A 31 -19.82 26.19 -32.85
N TRP A 32 -19.09 27.20 -32.37
CA TRP A 32 -19.54 28.60 -32.44
C TRP A 32 -19.57 29.10 -33.87
N ARG A 33 -18.49 28.91 -34.64
CA ARG A 33 -18.41 29.36 -36.05
C ARG A 33 -19.44 28.66 -36.92
N ASN A 34 -19.76 27.40 -36.66
CA ASN A 34 -20.66 26.61 -37.49
C ASN A 34 -21.91 26.13 -36.74
N ARG A 35 -22.74 27.07 -36.30
CA ARG A 35 -24.00 26.79 -35.58
C ARG A 35 -24.94 25.86 -36.34
N VAL A 36 -24.89 25.85 -37.68
CA VAL A 36 -25.71 24.95 -38.51
C VAL A 36 -25.34 23.49 -38.26
N MET A 37 -24.04 23.19 -38.24
CA MET A 37 -23.52 21.83 -38.03
C MET A 37 -23.81 21.34 -36.60
N LEU A 38 -23.68 22.22 -35.60
CA LEU A 38 -24.06 21.94 -34.23
C LEU A 38 -25.56 21.68 -34.08
N LYS A 39 -26.41 22.49 -34.73
CA LYS A 39 -27.87 22.32 -34.70
C LYS A 39 -28.32 21.03 -35.39
N LEU A 40 -27.64 20.62 -36.47
CA LEU A 40 -27.89 19.35 -37.14
C LEU A 40 -27.47 18.16 -36.26
N GLY A 41 -26.30 18.22 -35.61
CA GLY A 41 -25.81 17.18 -34.71
C GLY A 41 -26.70 16.98 -33.47
N LEU A 42 -27.03 18.08 -32.77
CA LEU A 42 -27.87 18.03 -31.57
C LEU A 42 -29.31 17.59 -31.86
N ARG A 43 -29.83 17.87 -33.06
CA ARG A 43 -31.20 17.46 -33.42
C ARG A 43 -31.34 15.96 -33.66
N ASN A 44 -30.23 15.26 -33.96
CA ASN A 44 -30.23 13.81 -34.15
C ASN A 44 -30.34 13.03 -32.82
N ILE A 45 -29.79 13.59 -31.73
CA ILE A 45 -29.78 13.00 -30.38
C ILE A 45 -31.19 12.69 -29.85
N PRO A 46 -32.13 13.65 -29.74
CA PRO A 46 -33.48 13.37 -29.24
C PRO A 46 -34.34 12.58 -30.23
N ARG A 47 -33.98 12.55 -31.52
CA ARG A 47 -34.71 11.84 -32.58
C ARG A 47 -34.38 10.34 -32.64
N ARG A 48 -33.20 9.93 -32.15
CA ARG A 48 -32.75 8.52 -32.07
C ARG A 48 -32.44 8.14 -30.62
N LYS A 49 -33.47 8.12 -29.77
CA LYS A 49 -33.36 7.95 -28.31
C LYS A 49 -32.65 6.64 -27.90
N SER A 50 -33.03 5.51 -28.49
CA SER A 50 -32.45 4.21 -28.11
C SER A 50 -30.97 4.09 -28.47
N GLN A 51 -30.59 4.51 -29.68
CA GLN A 51 -29.21 4.46 -30.15
C GLN A 51 -28.31 5.42 -29.37
N THR A 52 -28.79 6.63 -29.11
CA THR A 52 -28.06 7.62 -28.29
C THR A 52 -27.92 7.13 -26.85
N GLY A 53 -28.99 6.56 -26.28
CA GLY A 53 -28.95 5.98 -24.93
C GLY A 53 -27.89 4.89 -24.82
N LEU A 54 -27.83 3.97 -25.80
CA LEU A 54 -26.82 2.91 -25.82
C LEU A 54 -25.38 3.46 -25.88
N ILE A 55 -25.13 4.49 -26.68
CA ILE A 55 -23.81 5.15 -26.76
C ILE A 55 -23.43 5.79 -25.42
N VAL A 56 -24.35 6.56 -24.82
CA VAL A 56 -24.11 7.22 -23.54
C VAL A 56 -23.84 6.18 -22.46
N VAL A 57 -24.65 5.13 -22.38
CA VAL A 57 -24.45 4.04 -21.42
C VAL A 57 -23.11 3.35 -21.62
N GLY A 58 -22.73 3.04 -22.86
CA GLY A 58 -21.44 2.42 -23.16
C GLY A 58 -20.26 3.27 -22.70
N ILE A 59 -20.28 4.57 -23.01
CA ILE A 59 -19.24 5.51 -22.58
C ILE A 59 -19.22 5.64 -21.06
N MET A 60 -20.40 5.80 -20.43
CA MET A 60 -20.52 5.91 -18.97
C MET A 60 -19.98 4.68 -18.25
N ILE A 61 -20.33 3.47 -18.72
CA ILE A 61 -19.83 2.21 -18.17
C ILE A 61 -18.31 2.13 -18.33
N SER A 62 -17.76 2.53 -19.47
CA SER A 62 -16.30 2.55 -19.67
C SER A 62 -15.61 3.48 -18.67
N THR A 63 -16.10 4.70 -18.49
CA THR A 63 -15.57 5.62 -17.46
C THR A 63 -15.74 5.08 -16.05
N LEU A 64 -16.86 4.40 -15.74
CA LEU A 64 -17.11 3.81 -14.43
C LEU A 64 -16.12 2.68 -14.13
N ILE A 65 -15.89 1.78 -15.10
CA ILE A 65 -14.93 0.68 -14.96
C ILE A 65 -13.52 1.23 -14.73
N MET A 66 -13.10 2.24 -15.51
CA MET A 66 -11.78 2.87 -15.34
C MET A 66 -11.63 3.54 -13.98
N ALA A 67 -12.64 4.30 -13.53
CA ALA A 67 -12.63 4.93 -12.21
C ALA A 67 -12.57 3.90 -11.07
N ALA A 68 -13.34 2.81 -11.18
CA ALA A 68 -13.34 1.72 -10.20
C ALA A 68 -11.99 0.98 -10.17
N ALA A 69 -11.36 0.75 -11.32
CA ALA A 69 -10.05 0.13 -11.41
C ALA A 69 -8.97 0.98 -10.74
N PHE A 70 -8.95 2.29 -10.98
CA PHE A 70 -8.01 3.20 -10.30
C PHE A 70 -8.25 3.26 -8.79
N GLY A 71 -9.50 3.46 -8.35
CA GLY A 71 -9.81 3.52 -6.90
C GLY A 71 -9.48 2.21 -6.16
N THR A 72 -9.72 1.07 -6.79
CA THR A 72 -9.34 -0.24 -6.23
C THR A 72 -7.83 -0.42 -6.22
N GLY A 73 -7.15 -0.04 -7.30
CA GLY A 73 -5.69 -0.11 -7.42
C GLY A 73 -4.99 0.73 -6.34
N ASP A 74 -5.48 1.94 -6.07
CA ASP A 74 -4.96 2.81 -5.01
C ASP A 74 -5.16 2.20 -3.63
N SER A 75 -6.36 1.65 -3.38
CA SER A 75 -6.68 1.02 -2.10
C SER A 75 -5.80 -0.21 -1.84
N ILE A 76 -5.62 -1.07 -2.84
CA ILE A 76 -4.74 -2.24 -2.74
C ILE A 76 -3.29 -1.79 -2.50
N THR A 77 -2.81 -0.80 -3.25
CA THR A 77 -1.45 -0.27 -3.09
C THR A 77 -1.23 0.29 -1.69
N PHE A 78 -2.23 1.03 -1.18
CA PHE A 78 -2.22 1.55 0.18
C PHE A 78 -2.18 0.42 1.20
N SER A 79 -3.04 -0.60 1.08
CA SER A 79 -3.05 -1.74 2.00
C SER A 79 -1.75 -2.55 1.98
N ILE A 80 -1.17 -2.78 0.81
CA ILE A 80 0.11 -3.50 0.67
C ILE A 80 1.25 -2.72 1.33
N ARG A 81 1.25 -1.39 1.26
CA ARG A 81 2.25 -0.56 1.94
C ARG A 81 1.98 -0.44 3.44
N LYS A 82 0.73 -0.22 3.84
CA LYS A 82 0.35 0.03 5.23
C LYS A 82 0.55 -1.20 6.12
N ASN A 83 0.20 -2.39 5.65
CA ASN A 83 0.33 -3.62 6.45
C ASN A 83 1.76 -3.84 6.99
N PRO A 84 2.82 -3.87 6.15
CA PRO A 84 4.18 -4.03 6.65
C PRO A 84 4.67 -2.81 7.42
N THR A 85 4.30 -1.58 7.03
CA THR A 85 4.71 -0.38 7.77
C THR A 85 4.12 -0.34 9.18
N ASP A 86 2.85 -0.71 9.36
CA ASP A 86 2.23 -0.78 10.70
C ASP A 86 2.77 -1.97 11.51
N ALA A 87 3.01 -3.12 10.86
CA ALA A 87 3.46 -4.33 11.55
C ALA A 87 4.93 -4.26 12.00
N LEU A 88 5.80 -3.64 11.19
CA LEU A 88 7.23 -3.53 11.48
C LEU A 88 7.57 -2.21 12.19
N GLY A 89 6.77 -1.16 12.03
CA GLY A 89 7.08 0.15 12.57
C GLY A 89 8.44 0.64 12.07
N PRO A 90 9.38 0.99 12.97
CA PRO A 90 10.73 1.43 12.61
C PRO A 90 11.71 0.28 12.32
N ILE A 91 11.26 -0.97 12.25
CA ILE A 91 12.12 -2.13 12.01
C ILE A 91 12.33 -2.32 10.50
N ASP A 92 13.54 -2.03 10.01
CA ASP A 92 13.88 -2.22 8.59
C ASP A 92 14.32 -3.65 8.25
N GLN A 93 15.03 -4.32 9.16
CA GLN A 93 15.61 -5.65 8.94
C GLN A 93 15.41 -6.55 10.15
N ILE A 94 15.05 -7.81 9.87
CA ILE A 94 14.95 -8.87 10.88
C ILE A 94 15.95 -9.95 10.51
N ILE A 95 16.87 -10.24 11.43
CA ILE A 95 17.86 -11.29 11.28
C ILE A 95 17.35 -12.52 12.02
N PHE A 96 17.26 -13.65 11.32
CA PHE A 96 16.91 -14.94 11.88
C PHE A 96 17.99 -15.96 11.53
N SER A 97 18.21 -16.94 12.39
CA SER A 97 19.10 -18.07 12.09
C SER A 97 18.46 -18.94 11.00
N ALA A 98 19.19 -19.14 9.91
CA ALA A 98 18.74 -20.04 8.84
C ALA A 98 18.60 -21.46 9.38
N ARG A 99 17.46 -22.10 9.10
CA ARG A 99 17.21 -23.51 9.37
C ARG A 99 17.88 -24.34 8.29
N ALA A 100 19.20 -24.52 8.40
CA ALA A 100 19.98 -25.23 7.41
C ALA A 100 21.27 -25.79 8.02
N ASP A 101 21.12 -26.73 8.95
CA ASP A 101 22.20 -27.68 9.23
C ASP A 101 21.64 -29.11 9.19
N GLU A 102 22.40 -30.07 8.64
CA GLU A 102 22.00 -31.48 8.52
C GLU A 102 21.68 -32.14 9.87
N SER A 103 22.05 -31.50 10.99
CA SER A 103 21.71 -31.90 12.36
C SER A 103 20.36 -31.36 12.87
N ASP A 104 19.58 -30.65 12.06
CA ASP A 104 18.29 -30.07 12.46
C ASP A 104 17.26 -31.18 12.74
N THR A 105 17.12 -31.52 14.02
CA THR A 105 16.07 -32.39 14.52
C THR A 105 14.74 -31.64 14.61
N VAL A 106 13.65 -32.32 14.23
CA VAL A 106 12.28 -31.81 14.41
C VAL A 106 12.05 -31.59 15.92
N GLY A 107 12.00 -30.33 16.35
CA GLY A 107 11.83 -29.94 17.74
C GLY A 107 12.92 -29.00 18.31
N SER A 108 14.03 -28.79 17.59
CA SER A 108 14.97 -27.72 17.93
C SER A 108 14.41 -26.37 17.49
N PHE A 109 14.10 -25.50 18.45
CA PHE A 109 13.94 -24.08 18.17
C PHE A 109 15.33 -23.51 17.95
N ASN A 110 15.70 -23.27 16.69
CA ASN A 110 16.96 -22.60 16.37
C ASN A 110 16.80 -21.12 16.72
N TYR A 111 17.06 -20.79 17.98
CA TYR A 111 17.18 -19.41 18.42
C TYR A 111 18.48 -18.82 17.92
N PHE A 112 18.46 -17.52 17.68
CA PHE A 112 19.66 -16.75 17.41
C PHE A 112 20.55 -16.74 18.65
N SER A 113 21.84 -17.08 18.52
CA SER A 113 22.73 -17.15 19.68
C SER A 113 23.03 -15.76 20.24
N LEU A 114 22.95 -15.63 21.57
CA LEU A 114 23.19 -14.35 22.26
C LEU A 114 24.63 -13.85 22.03
N ASP A 115 25.61 -14.76 22.03
CA ASP A 115 27.01 -14.41 21.75
C ASP A 115 27.18 -13.78 20.35
N ARG A 116 26.41 -14.26 19.35
CA ARG A 116 26.44 -13.67 18.01
C ARG A 116 25.76 -12.31 17.97
N TYR A 117 24.69 -12.12 18.74
CA TYR A 117 24.03 -10.82 18.89
C TYR A 117 24.99 -9.79 19.48
N GLU A 118 25.74 -10.12 20.53
CA GLU A 118 26.71 -9.21 21.14
C GLU A 118 27.85 -8.86 20.18
N GLN A 119 28.34 -9.82 19.37
CA GLN A 119 29.32 -9.54 18.31
C GLN A 119 28.78 -8.56 17.28
N LEU A 120 27.55 -8.80 16.78
CA LEU A 120 26.90 -7.93 15.81
C LEU A 120 26.66 -6.53 16.38
N LYS A 121 26.28 -6.42 17.65
CA LYS A 121 26.09 -5.13 18.32
C LYS A 121 27.36 -4.29 18.32
N VAL A 122 28.53 -4.91 18.53
CA VAL A 122 29.82 -4.21 18.48
C VAL A 122 30.21 -3.86 17.04
N GLU A 123 30.06 -4.79 16.11
CA GLU A 123 30.43 -4.59 14.69
C GLU A 123 29.54 -3.54 14.01
N LEU A 124 28.23 -3.54 14.28
CA LEU A 124 27.29 -2.59 13.70
C LEU A 124 27.33 -1.21 14.39
N ALA A 125 27.92 -1.09 15.59
CA ALA A 125 28.09 0.20 16.25
C ALA A 125 29.05 1.15 15.48
N GLU A 126 29.88 0.61 14.57
CA GLU A 126 30.75 1.41 13.70
C GLU A 126 30.01 1.97 12.46
N PHE A 127 28.76 1.58 12.22
CA PHE A 127 27.98 2.02 11.07
C PHE A 127 26.95 3.09 11.46
N ASP A 128 27.11 4.30 10.91
CA ASP A 128 26.16 5.42 11.09
C ASP A 128 24.76 5.17 10.50
N LEU A 129 24.56 4.07 9.75
CA LEU A 129 23.27 3.69 9.17
C LEU A 129 22.41 2.84 10.12
N VAL A 130 22.94 2.41 11.25
CA VAL A 130 22.25 1.47 12.16
C VAL A 130 21.88 2.21 13.44
N ASP A 131 20.60 2.60 13.55
CA ASP A 131 20.10 3.36 14.70
C ASP A 131 19.98 2.52 15.98
N GLY A 132 19.79 1.20 15.85
CA GLY A 132 19.64 0.32 17.01
C GLY A 132 19.48 -1.16 16.66
N LEU A 133 19.77 -2.03 17.62
CA LEU A 133 19.64 -3.48 17.50
C LEU A 133 19.00 -4.07 18.75
N ALA A 134 17.81 -4.67 18.59
CA ALA A 134 17.06 -5.30 19.68
C ALA A 134 16.94 -6.81 19.47
N PRO A 135 17.31 -7.66 20.46
CA PRO A 135 17.04 -9.08 20.41
C PRO A 135 15.58 -9.34 20.78
N GLY A 136 14.94 -10.23 20.05
CA GLY A 136 13.56 -10.62 20.29
C GLY A 136 13.32 -12.09 20.02
N ILE A 137 12.42 -12.70 20.79
CA ILE A 137 11.94 -14.06 20.60
C ILE A 137 10.41 -14.01 20.50
N GLY A 138 9.84 -14.65 19.49
CA GLY A 138 8.39 -14.72 19.30
C GLY A 138 7.94 -16.17 19.18
N GLU A 139 6.99 -16.58 20.01
CA GLU A 139 6.39 -17.92 19.98
C GLU A 139 4.87 -17.86 20.01
N PHE A 140 4.21 -18.84 19.38
CA PHE A 140 2.77 -18.99 19.49
C PHE A 140 2.44 -19.96 20.61
N ALA A 141 1.63 -19.51 21.57
CA ALA A 141 1.13 -20.33 22.66
C ALA A 141 -0.39 -20.15 22.82
N PRO A 142 -1.14 -21.21 23.17
CA PRO A 142 -2.53 -21.07 23.57
C PRO A 142 -2.59 -20.33 24.91
N THR A 143 -3.50 -19.37 25.04
CA THR A 143 -3.69 -18.62 26.28
C THR A 143 -5.14 -18.63 26.71
N VAL A 144 -5.36 -18.54 28.03
CA VAL A 144 -6.69 -18.50 28.62
C VAL A 144 -6.79 -17.27 29.49
N ASN A 145 -7.83 -16.47 29.24
CA ASN A 145 -8.10 -15.31 30.08
C ASN A 145 -8.88 -15.73 31.34
N ILE A 146 -8.21 -15.69 32.49
CA ILE A 146 -8.80 -16.09 33.78
C ILE A 146 -9.98 -15.22 34.25
N ARG A 147 -10.18 -14.02 33.68
CA ARG A 147 -11.27 -13.10 34.05
C ARG A 147 -12.56 -13.37 33.28
N THR A 148 -12.45 -13.74 32.00
CA THR A 148 -13.60 -13.95 31.10
C THR A 148 -13.83 -15.43 30.76
N ALA A 149 -12.92 -16.32 31.15
CA ALA A 149 -12.91 -17.74 30.80
C ALA A 149 -12.92 -18.00 29.28
N LEU A 150 -12.44 -17.05 28.48
CA LEU A 150 -12.26 -17.19 27.04
C LEU A 150 -10.85 -17.71 26.74
N SER A 151 -10.74 -18.61 25.77
CA SER A 151 -9.48 -19.20 25.31
C SER A 151 -9.14 -18.72 23.92
N GLU A 152 -7.89 -18.32 23.72
CA GLU A 152 -7.31 -17.98 22.42
C GLU A 152 -6.37 -19.12 22.01
N GLY A 153 -6.65 -19.77 20.87
CA GLY A 153 -5.92 -20.97 20.43
C GLY A 153 -4.51 -20.67 19.93
N GLN A 154 -4.27 -19.47 19.40
CA GLN A 154 -2.96 -18.99 18.96
C GLN A 154 -2.77 -17.54 19.38
N MET A 155 -2.06 -17.32 20.49
CA MET A 155 -1.57 -15.99 20.87
C MET A 155 -0.08 -15.92 20.64
N GLN A 156 0.38 -14.85 19.98
CA GLN A 156 1.81 -14.57 19.84
C GLN A 156 2.34 -13.98 21.15
N VAL A 157 3.33 -14.64 21.73
CA VAL A 157 4.07 -14.22 22.92
C VAL A 157 5.44 -13.76 22.45
N THR A 158 5.75 -12.49 22.68
CA THR A 158 7.03 -11.89 22.29
C THR A 158 7.82 -11.49 23.53
N GLY A 159 9.04 -12.01 23.65
CA GLY A 159 10.03 -11.56 24.62
C GLY A 159 11.01 -10.60 23.96
N VAL A 160 11.23 -9.43 24.57
CA VAL A 160 12.16 -8.39 24.12
C VAL A 160 12.97 -7.90 25.31
N ASP A 161 14.23 -7.49 25.09
CA ASP A 161 15.02 -6.82 26.13
C ASP A 161 14.61 -5.34 26.24
N PRO A 162 14.01 -4.89 27.35
CA PRO A 162 13.49 -3.52 27.50
C PRO A 162 14.54 -2.43 27.29
N ASN A 163 15.81 -2.70 27.61
CA ASN A 163 16.89 -1.71 27.50
C ASN A 163 17.36 -1.50 26.06
N SER A 164 17.09 -2.46 25.18
CA SER A 164 17.48 -2.41 23.77
C SER A 164 16.46 -1.69 22.87
N LEU A 165 15.35 -1.25 23.44
CA LEU A 165 14.22 -0.67 22.68
C LEU A 165 14.24 0.86 22.64
N GLU A 166 15.23 1.51 23.24
CA GLU A 166 15.44 2.95 23.07
C GLU A 166 15.69 3.24 21.58
N GLY A 167 14.82 4.05 20.96
CA GLY A 167 14.82 4.34 19.51
C GLY A 167 13.68 3.66 18.73
N PHE A 168 13.13 2.54 19.20
CA PHE A 168 12.04 1.82 18.52
C PHE A 168 10.63 2.30 18.89
N TRP A 169 10.48 3.11 19.95
CA TRP A 169 9.18 3.51 20.51
C TRP A 169 8.63 4.87 20.04
N SER A 170 9.19 5.50 19.01
CA SER A 170 8.76 6.83 18.58
C SER A 170 7.45 6.85 17.77
N VAL A 171 6.84 5.69 17.50
CA VAL A 171 5.59 5.61 16.73
C VAL A 171 4.40 5.40 17.67
N PRO A 172 3.44 6.33 17.75
CA PRO A 172 2.25 6.13 18.56
C PRO A 172 1.41 5.02 17.93
N PHE A 173 1.11 3.98 18.70
CA PHE A 173 0.03 3.06 18.38
C PHE A 173 -1.29 3.87 18.33
N SER A 174 -1.80 4.11 17.14
CA SER A 174 -3.12 4.74 16.89
C SER A 174 -4.00 3.83 16.06
#